data_AF-A0A0C4FDG2-F1
#
_entry.id   AF-A0A0C4FDG2-F1
#
_cell.length_a   1.000
_cell.length_b   1.000
_cell.length_c   1.000
_cell.angle_alpha   90.00
_cell.angle_beta   90.00
_cell.angle_gamma   90.00
#
_symmetry.space_group_name_H-M   'P 1'
#
loop_
_entity.id
_entity.type
_entity.pdbx_description
1 polymer ?
#
loop_
_entity_poly.entity_id
_entity_poly.type
_entity_poly.pdbx_seq_one_letter_code
_entity_poly.pdbx_strand_id
1 'polypeptide(L)'
;MLTLASQRPDPQAQRRPNYAERIAKRLFPSREEMAAQTTAELELNRERVNNDTRMVDASIALASAMRKGLGASGDPDCTDWQTRRIQLDLEFCEIKIARVRASLEAERSTGAAFDWAKMVQDFIQSGLNAEEALSMTERFLGPEAN
;
A
#
# COMPACT_ATOMS: atom_id res chain seq x y z
N MET A 1 -23.39 -54.18 -88.98
CA MET A 1 -23.34 -54.40 -87.52
C MET A 1 -21.88 -54.44 -87.09
N LEU A 2 -21.58 -53.78 -85.96
CA LEU A 2 -20.34 -53.78 -85.16
C LEU A 2 -19.08 -53.21 -85.83
N THR A 3 -18.26 -52.33 -85.25
CA THR A 3 -18.33 -51.23 -84.27
C THR A 3 -16.88 -50.74 -84.15
N LEU A 4 -16.68 -49.42 -84.13
CA LEU A 4 -15.37 -48.75 -83.99
C LEU A 4 -14.60 -49.15 -82.72
N ALA A 5 -13.27 -49.16 -82.81
CA ALA A 5 -12.42 -48.65 -81.74
C ALA A 5 -11.10 -48.11 -82.32
N SER A 6 -11.13 -46.81 -82.62
CA SER A 6 -9.98 -45.97 -82.91
C SER A 6 -8.99 -46.03 -81.75
N GLN A 7 -7.73 -46.36 -82.03
CA GLN A 7 -6.62 -46.13 -81.12
C GLN A 7 -6.52 -44.62 -80.83
N ARG A 8 -6.73 -44.23 -79.57
CA ARG A 8 -6.28 -42.95 -79.02
C ARG A 8 -5.20 -43.28 -77.98
N PRO A 9 -4.00 -42.69 -78.09
CA PRO A 9 -3.11 -42.61 -76.94
C PRO A 9 -3.68 -41.55 -75.99
N ASP A 10 -4.04 -41.95 -74.77
CA ASP A 10 -4.42 -41.02 -73.71
C ASP A 10 -3.23 -40.09 -73.37
N PRO A 11 -3.41 -38.75 -73.33
CA PRO A 11 -2.41 -37.85 -72.80
C PRO A 11 -2.59 -37.75 -71.27
N GLN A 12 -2.30 -38.82 -70.54
CA GLN A 12 -2.08 -38.73 -69.10
C GLN A 12 -0.59 -38.67 -68.79
N ALA A 13 0.03 -37.56 -69.20
CA ALA A 13 1.26 -37.09 -68.58
C ALA A 13 0.91 -36.51 -67.19
N GLN A 14 0.51 -37.37 -66.25
CA GLN A 14 0.59 -37.04 -64.83
C GLN A 14 2.08 -36.90 -64.51
N ARG A 15 2.57 -35.65 -64.50
CA ARG A 15 3.95 -35.33 -64.11
C ARG A 15 4.17 -35.87 -62.70
N ARG A 16 4.90 -36.98 -62.60
CA ARG A 16 5.32 -37.53 -61.32
C ARG A 16 6.19 -36.48 -60.63
N PRO A 17 5.93 -36.16 -59.36
CA PRO A 17 6.69 -35.12 -58.67
C PRO A 17 8.16 -35.51 -58.58
N ASN A 18 9.05 -34.58 -58.95
CA ASN A 18 10.49 -34.80 -58.95
C ASN A 18 11.00 -35.00 -57.50
N TYR A 19 12.14 -35.65 -57.32
CA TYR A 19 12.77 -35.90 -56.02
C TYR A 19 12.89 -34.62 -55.17
N ALA A 20 13.26 -33.50 -55.80
CA ALA A 20 13.32 -32.18 -55.15
C ALA A 20 11.95 -31.70 -54.61
N GLU A 21 10.86 -31.93 -55.33
CA GLU A 21 9.50 -31.54 -54.88
C GLU A 21 9.02 -32.40 -53.70
N ARG A 22 9.40 -33.69 -53.69
CA ARG A 22 9.10 -34.60 -52.56
C ARG A 22 9.85 -34.21 -51.29
N ILE A 23 11.08 -33.71 -51.43
CA ILE A 23 11.85 -33.18 -50.31
C ILE A 23 11.23 -31.86 -49.83
N ALA A 24 10.89 -30.94 -50.73
CA ALA A 24 10.31 -29.65 -50.37
C ALA A 24 8.98 -29.81 -49.60
N LYS A 25 8.10 -30.72 -50.03
CA LYS A 25 6.85 -31.05 -49.32
C LYS A 25 7.05 -31.70 -47.94
N ARG A 26 8.25 -32.26 -47.67
CA ARG A 26 8.58 -32.85 -46.36
C ARG A 26 9.30 -31.86 -45.44
N LEU A 27 10.03 -30.91 -45.99
CA LEU A 27 10.83 -29.95 -45.23
C LEU A 27 10.06 -28.68 -44.87
N PHE A 28 9.13 -28.25 -45.71
CA PHE A 28 8.42 -26.99 -45.53
C PHE A 28 6.92 -27.23 -45.32
N PRO A 29 6.31 -26.56 -44.33
CA PRO A 29 4.87 -26.60 -44.13
C PRO A 29 4.13 -26.20 -45.40
N SER A 30 3.03 -26.90 -45.68
CA SER A 30 2.16 -26.52 -46.78
C SER A 30 1.47 -25.19 -46.49
N ARG A 31 0.98 -24.51 -47.54
CA ARG A 31 0.22 -23.26 -47.39
C ARG A 31 -1.03 -23.43 -46.51
N GLU A 32 -1.65 -24.61 -46.58
CA GLU A 32 -2.82 -24.96 -45.78
C GLU A 32 -2.46 -25.18 -44.31
N GLU A 33 -1.34 -25.85 -44.04
CA GLU A 33 -0.80 -26.03 -42.69
C GLU A 33 -0.39 -24.70 -42.05
N MET A 34 0.26 -23.80 -42.80
CA MET A 34 0.59 -22.45 -42.32
C MET A 34 -0.68 -21.65 -42.01
N ALA A 35 -1.71 -21.76 -42.84
CA ALA A 35 -2.99 -21.08 -42.61
C ALA A 35 -3.68 -21.63 -41.35
N ALA A 36 -3.73 -22.96 -41.20
CA ALA A 36 -4.30 -23.63 -40.03
C ALA A 36 -3.55 -23.26 -38.73
N GLN A 37 -2.22 -23.20 -38.78
CA GLN A 37 -1.41 -22.73 -37.66
C GLN A 37 -1.69 -21.27 -37.31
N THR A 38 -1.74 -20.39 -38.31
CA THR A 38 -2.04 -18.97 -38.11
C THR A 38 -3.42 -18.77 -37.49
N THR A 39 -4.42 -19.55 -37.91
CA THR A 39 -5.76 -19.48 -37.33
C THR A 39 -5.80 -19.97 -35.89
N ALA A 40 -5.08 -21.06 -35.57
CA ALA A 40 -4.99 -21.58 -34.21
C ALA A 40 -4.28 -20.58 -33.28
N GLU A 41 -3.22 -19.92 -33.74
CA GLU A 41 -2.51 -18.89 -32.97
C GLU A 41 -3.40 -17.66 -32.71
N LEU A 42 -4.19 -17.23 -33.70
CA LEU A 42 -5.16 -16.14 -33.53
C LEU A 42 -6.26 -16.50 -32.53
N GLU A 43 -6.74 -17.75 -32.54
CA GLU A 43 -7.74 -18.24 -31.60
C GLU A 43 -7.20 -18.27 -30.16
N LEU A 44 -6.00 -18.81 -29.96
CA LEU A 44 -5.33 -18.80 -28.65
C LEU A 44 -5.13 -17.38 -28.11
N ASN A 45 -4.74 -16.43 -28.97
CA ASN A 45 -4.59 -15.04 -28.56
C ASN A 45 -5.91 -14.40 -28.15
N ARG A 46 -7.01 -14.71 -28.85
CA ARG A 46 -8.35 -14.25 -28.46
C ARG A 46 -8.77 -14.83 -27.11
N GLU A 47 -8.52 -16.12 -26.89
CA GLU A 47 -8.83 -16.78 -25.61
C GLU A 47 -8.05 -16.16 -24.45
N ARG A 48 -6.75 -15.85 -24.65
CA ARG A 48 -5.92 -15.17 -23.64
C ARG A 48 -6.50 -13.82 -23.25
N VAL A 49 -6.82 -12.96 -24.23
CA VAL A 49 -7.39 -11.63 -23.96
C VAL A 49 -8.74 -11.74 -23.26
N ASN A 50 -9.58 -12.69 -23.65
CA ASN A 50 -10.87 -12.92 -23.01
C ASN A 50 -10.70 -13.41 -21.55
N ASN A 51 -9.73 -14.29 -21.30
CA ASN A 51 -9.41 -14.75 -19.95
C ASN A 51 -8.93 -13.59 -19.08
N ASP A 52 -7.99 -12.79 -19.57
CA ASP A 52 -7.47 -11.62 -18.84
C ASP A 52 -8.60 -10.63 -18.51
N THR A 53 -9.50 -10.38 -19.47
CA THR A 53 -10.68 -9.52 -19.25
C THR A 53 -11.56 -10.07 -18.13
N ARG A 54 -11.86 -11.38 -18.16
CA ARG A 54 -12.66 -12.04 -17.12
C ARG A 54 -11.97 -12.02 -15.75
N MET A 55 -10.65 -12.15 -15.68
CA MET A 55 -9.91 -12.05 -14.42
C MET A 55 -9.95 -10.64 -13.85
N VAL A 56 -9.78 -9.62 -14.70
CA VAL A 56 -9.90 -8.21 -14.29
C VAL A 56 -11.31 -7.92 -13.78
N ASP A 57 -12.34 -8.36 -14.50
CA ASP A 57 -13.73 -8.18 -14.08
C ASP A 57 -14.02 -8.88 -12.75
N ALA A 58 -13.52 -10.11 -12.56
CA ALA A 58 -13.64 -10.84 -11.30
C ALA A 58 -12.91 -10.13 -10.14
N SER A 59 -11.73 -9.54 -10.41
CA SER A 59 -10.98 -8.75 -9.43
C SER A 59 -11.73 -7.48 -9.03
N ILE A 60 -12.29 -6.76 -10.01
CA ILE A 60 -13.13 -5.58 -9.77
C ILE A 60 -14.37 -5.97 -8.98
N ALA A 61 -15.04 -7.06 -9.36
CA ALA A 61 -16.21 -7.57 -8.65
C ALA A 61 -15.87 -7.93 -7.20
N LEU A 62 -14.76 -8.63 -6.96
CA LEU A 62 -14.28 -8.97 -5.62
C LEU A 62 -13.93 -7.72 -4.81
N ALA A 63 -13.19 -6.77 -5.36
CA ALA A 63 -12.86 -5.52 -4.68
C ALA A 63 -14.11 -4.71 -4.34
N SER A 64 -15.09 -4.68 -5.25
CA SER A 64 -16.39 -4.04 -4.99
C SER A 64 -17.20 -4.76 -3.91
N ALA A 65 -17.16 -6.09 -3.89
CA ALA A 65 -17.83 -6.93 -2.89
C ALA A 65 -17.13 -6.82 -1.54
N MET A 66 -15.81 -6.71 -1.48
CA MET A 66 -15.05 -6.43 -0.26
C MET A 66 -15.32 -5.02 0.22
N ARG A 67 -15.38 -4.02 -0.65
CA ARG A 67 -15.79 -2.65 -0.28
C ARG A 67 -17.22 -2.61 0.25
N LYS A 68 -18.12 -3.43 -0.30
CA LYS A 68 -19.49 -3.60 0.22
C LYS A 68 -19.54 -4.53 1.45
N GLY A 69 -18.64 -5.48 1.63
CA GLY A 69 -18.62 -6.37 2.81
C GLY A 69 -17.96 -5.72 4.03
N LEU A 70 -16.93 -4.92 3.77
CA LEU A 70 -16.22 -4.07 4.73
C LEU A 70 -16.91 -2.70 4.89
N GLY A 71 -17.87 -2.36 4.02
CA GLY A 71 -18.54 -1.05 3.99
C GLY A 71 -20.07 -1.07 3.87
N ALA A 72 -20.74 -2.22 3.80
CA ALA A 72 -22.20 -2.34 3.96
C ALA A 72 -22.60 -2.71 5.40
N SER A 73 -21.67 -2.53 6.33
CA SER A 73 -22.00 -2.03 7.67
C SER A 73 -21.41 -0.63 7.85
N GLY A 74 -21.29 0.15 6.77
CA GLY A 74 -21.03 1.58 6.81
C GLY A 74 -22.34 2.31 7.05
N ASP A 75 -22.92 2.11 8.23
CA ASP A 75 -23.86 3.09 8.76
C ASP A 75 -23.06 4.41 8.87
N PRO A 76 -23.42 5.50 8.16
CA PRO A 76 -22.69 6.76 8.25
C PRO A 76 -22.55 7.24 9.70
N ASP A 77 -23.54 6.91 10.53
CA ASP A 77 -23.50 7.14 11.96
C ASP A 77 -22.32 6.40 12.61
N CYS A 78 -22.02 5.16 12.22
CA CYS A 78 -20.91 4.38 12.78
C CYS A 78 -19.54 5.02 12.47
N THR A 79 -19.35 5.58 11.27
CA THR A 79 -18.12 6.30 10.92
C THR A 79 -17.99 7.62 11.66
N ASP A 80 -19.10 8.33 11.86
CA ASP A 80 -19.13 9.59 12.59
C ASP A 80 -18.90 9.37 14.10
N TRP A 81 -19.50 8.33 14.67
CA TRP A 81 -19.28 7.93 16.06
C TRP A 81 -17.83 7.49 16.33
N GLN A 82 -17.23 6.72 15.42
CA GLN A 82 -15.82 6.33 15.52
C GLN A 82 -14.91 7.56 15.46
N THR A 83 -15.16 8.47 14.52
CA THR A 83 -14.40 9.70 14.38
C THR A 83 -14.54 10.59 15.63
N ARG A 84 -15.77 10.73 16.14
CA ARG A 84 -16.05 11.52 17.34
C ARG A 84 -15.38 10.92 18.58
N ARG A 85 -15.38 9.60 18.71
CA ARG A 85 -14.69 8.90 19.80
C ARG A 85 -13.19 9.16 19.77
N ILE A 86 -12.56 9.06 18.61
CA ILE A 86 -11.13 9.35 18.46
C ILE A 86 -10.82 10.81 18.85
N GLN A 87 -11.65 11.77 18.43
CA GLN A 87 -11.49 13.18 18.83
C GLN A 87 -11.58 13.36 20.35
N LEU A 88 -12.57 12.77 21.00
CA LEU A 88 -12.73 12.86 22.44
C LEU A 88 -11.55 12.22 23.20
N ASP A 89 -11.05 11.08 22.70
CA ASP A 89 -9.88 10.42 23.28
C ASP A 89 -8.62 11.29 23.16
N LEU A 90 -8.45 12.00 22.04
CA LEU A 90 -7.36 12.96 21.84
C LEU A 90 -7.49 14.16 22.78
N GLU A 91 -8.66 14.80 22.85
CA GLU A 91 -8.93 15.93 23.76
C GLU A 91 -8.66 15.54 25.22
N PHE A 92 -9.07 14.34 25.62
CA PHE A 92 -8.81 13.83 26.96
C PHE A 92 -7.31 13.65 27.24
N CYS A 93 -6.55 13.13 26.26
CA CYS A 93 -5.10 13.00 26.39
C CYS A 93 -4.42 14.36 26.51
N GLU A 94 -4.84 15.35 25.72
CA GLU A 94 -4.33 16.72 25.81
C GLU A 94 -4.55 17.33 27.19
N ILE A 95 -5.76 17.18 27.75
CA ILE A 95 -6.07 17.65 29.11
C ILE A 95 -5.17 16.96 30.15
N LYS A 96 -4.96 15.64 30.04
CA LYS A 96 -4.05 14.93 30.96
C LYS A 96 -2.62 15.44 30.85
N ILE A 97 -2.11 15.66 29.64
CA ILE A 97 -0.77 16.20 29.42
C ILE A 97 -0.65 17.61 30.01
N ALA A 98 -1.63 18.48 29.77
CA ALA A 98 -1.66 19.82 30.32
C ALA A 98 -1.65 19.81 31.85
N ARG A 99 -2.45 18.92 32.47
CA ARG A 99 -2.47 18.76 33.92
C ARG A 99 -1.13 18.29 34.47
N VAL A 100 -0.51 17.27 33.85
CA VAL A 100 0.80 16.77 34.29
C VAL A 100 1.87 17.86 34.17
N ARG A 101 1.87 18.64 33.09
CA ARG A 101 2.78 19.77 32.92
C ARG A 101 2.59 20.83 33.99
N ALA A 102 1.34 21.20 34.28
CA ALA A 102 1.04 22.18 35.34
C ALA A 102 1.48 21.68 36.72
N SER A 103 1.24 20.41 37.04
CA SER A 103 1.71 19.81 38.30
C SER A 103 3.23 19.78 38.39
N LEU A 104 3.93 19.41 37.31
CA LEU A 104 5.39 19.41 37.27
C LEU A 104 5.96 20.83 37.46
N GLU A 105 5.34 21.84 36.87
CA GLU A 105 5.77 23.23 37.04
C GLU A 105 5.55 23.72 38.47
N ALA A 106 4.43 23.37 39.10
CA ALA A 106 4.17 23.67 40.50
C ALA A 106 5.13 22.94 41.47
N GLU A 107 5.48 21.69 41.18
CA GLU A 107 6.51 20.97 41.94
C GLU A 107 7.90 21.61 41.79
N ARG A 108 8.22 22.15 40.61
CA ARG A 108 9.48 22.87 40.39
C ARG A 108 9.53 24.20 41.15
N SER A 109 8.45 24.99 41.11
CA SER A 109 8.42 26.26 41.84
C SER A 109 8.47 26.04 43.36
N THR A 110 7.73 25.06 43.87
CA THR A 110 7.78 24.70 45.30
C THR A 110 9.14 24.13 45.71
N GLY A 111 9.77 23.30 44.88
CA GLY A 111 11.13 22.81 45.11
C GLY A 111 12.15 23.94 45.14
N ALA A 112 12.07 24.88 44.19
CA ALA A 112 12.95 26.04 44.15
C ALA A 112 12.77 26.95 45.38
N ALA A 113 11.53 27.21 45.81
CA ALA A 113 11.25 27.97 47.02
C ALA A 113 11.78 27.26 48.28
N PHE A 114 11.67 25.94 48.35
CA PHE A 114 12.23 25.15 49.45
C PHE A 114 13.75 25.22 49.49
N ASP A 115 14.42 25.03 48.35
CA ASP A 115 15.88 25.14 48.24
C ASP A 115 16.37 26.54 48.63
N TRP A 116 15.63 27.57 48.21
CA TRP A 116 15.90 28.96 48.57
C TRP A 116 15.78 29.20 50.09
N ALA A 117 14.66 28.81 50.69
CA ALA A 117 14.42 28.96 52.12
C ALA A 117 15.46 28.19 52.96
N LYS A 118 15.84 26.99 52.52
CA LYS A 118 16.87 26.19 53.17
C LYS A 118 18.24 26.86 53.11
N MET A 119 18.63 27.38 51.95
CA MET A 119 19.92 28.05 51.79
C MET A 119 20.00 29.33 52.64
N VAL A 120 18.93 30.13 52.72
CA VAL A 120 18.85 31.27 53.65
C VAL A 120 19.02 30.81 55.10
N GLN A 121 18.33 29.73 55.51
CA GLN A 121 18.44 29.19 56.86
C GLN A 121 19.87 28.72 57.17
N ASP A 122 20.51 28.00 56.26
CA ASP A 122 21.88 27.51 56.42
C ASP A 122 22.87 28.69 56.57
N PHE A 123 22.70 29.77 55.80
CA PHE A 123 23.50 30.97 55.94
C PHE A 123 23.30 31.68 57.29
N ILE A 124 22.06 31.82 57.76
CA ILE A 124 21.78 32.38 59.09
C ILE A 124 22.43 31.52 60.19
N GLN A 125 22.34 30.19 60.08
CA GLN A 125 22.99 29.28 61.03
C GLN A 125 24.52 29.37 61.02
N SER A 126 25.11 29.72 59.87
CA SER A 126 26.55 29.97 59.73
C SER A 126 27.01 31.31 60.31
N GLY A 127 26.09 32.15 60.78
CA GLY A 127 26.39 33.42 61.45
C GLY A 127 26.20 34.67 60.59
N LEU A 128 25.66 34.54 59.38
CA LEU A 128 25.28 35.70 58.55
C LEU A 128 24.00 36.35 59.10
N ASN A 129 23.90 37.67 58.97
CA ASN A 129 22.65 38.35 59.26
C ASN A 129 21.61 38.12 58.14
N ALA A 130 20.36 38.48 58.38
CA ALA A 130 19.27 38.20 57.43
C ALA A 130 19.47 38.86 56.05
N GLU A 131 19.95 40.11 55.98
CA GLU A 131 20.20 40.79 54.70
C GLU A 131 21.35 40.15 53.92
N GLU A 132 22.43 39.78 54.61
CA GLU A 132 23.58 39.11 54.00
C GLU A 132 23.23 37.70 53.52
N ALA A 133 22.45 36.94 54.31
CA ALA A 133 21.98 35.61 53.93
C ALA A 133 21.10 35.66 52.68
N LEU A 134 20.18 36.63 52.59
CA LEU A 134 19.34 36.86 51.42
C LEU A 134 20.17 37.21 50.18
N SER A 135 21.12 38.14 50.31
CA SER A 135 22.01 38.53 49.20
C SER A 135 22.87 37.36 48.71
N MET A 136 23.36 36.53 49.63
CA MET A 136 24.15 35.35 49.27
C MET A 136 23.30 34.30 48.57
N THR A 137 22.10 34.00 49.08
CA THR A 137 21.18 33.07 48.41
C THR A 137 20.79 33.56 47.01
N GLU A 138 20.50 34.85 46.86
CA GLU A 138 20.20 35.45 45.55
C GLU A 138 21.38 35.32 44.57
N ARG A 139 22.62 35.44 45.06
CA ARG A 139 23.83 35.24 44.24
C ARG A 139 24.02 33.79 43.79
N PHE A 140 23.63 32.80 44.59
CA PHE A 140 23.85 31.38 44.31
C PHE A 140 22.69 30.70 43.57
N LEU A 141 21.44 31.00 43.95
CA LEU A 141 20.24 30.40 43.38
C LEU A 141 19.50 31.33 42.40
N GLY A 142 19.86 32.62 42.36
CA GLY A 142 19.09 33.64 41.68
C GLY A 142 17.99 34.22 42.57
N PRO A 143 17.24 35.22 42.07
CA PRO A 143 16.09 35.76 42.79
C PRO A 143 15.06 34.66 43.06
N GLU A 144 14.32 34.79 44.17
CA GLU A 144 13.29 33.82 44.55
C GLU A 144 12.30 33.64 43.38
N ALA A 145 12.05 32.38 43.01
CA ALA A 145 11.18 32.06 41.89
C ALA A 145 9.73 32.44 42.24
N ASN A 146 9.25 33.57 41.70
CA ASN A 146 7.86 34.02 41.76
C ASN A 146 6.91 33.02 41.08
#